data_AF-A0A090VYZ6-F1
#
_entry.id   AF-A0A090VYZ6-F1
#
_cell.length_a   1.000
_cell.length_b   1.000
_cell.length_c   1.000
_cell.angle_alpha   90.00
_cell.angle_beta   90.00
_cell.angle_gamma   90.00
#
_symmetry.space_group_name_H-M   'P 1'
#
loop_
_entity.id
_entity.type
_entity.pdbx_description
1 polymer ?
#
loop_
_entity_poly.entity_id
_entity_poly.type
_entity_poly.pdbx_seq_one_letter_code
_entity_poly.pdbx_strand_id
1 'polypeptide(L)'
;MFAFALTSQNNTELSYYLPQNVTYNTNIPTPESVIGHPVGKWHVTHDKLVQYMYALAEASDRIAIENRGKTFEDRPLLLLTITSPENIKNIETIRNNHIEATNTDTAINTKNRPIVVYQAIPFMVTSQVVPMRYY
;
A
#
# COMPACT_ATOMS: atom_id res chain seq x y z
N MET A 1 22.71 -28.40 37.19
CA MET A 1 22.28 -28.33 35.79
C MET A 1 21.10 -27.37 35.71
N PHE A 2 21.34 -26.10 35.36
CA PHE A 2 20.30 -25.09 35.25
C PHE A 2 19.79 -25.07 33.80
N ALA A 3 18.51 -25.39 33.59
CA ALA A 3 17.86 -25.25 32.29
C ALA A 3 17.38 -23.80 32.14
N PHE A 4 17.95 -23.06 31.19
CA PHE A 4 17.39 -21.81 30.73
C PHE A 4 16.17 -22.11 29.85
N ALA A 5 14.98 -21.67 30.28
CA ALA A 5 13.82 -21.64 29.41
C ALA A 5 14.01 -20.51 28.38
N LEU A 6 14.24 -20.89 27.12
CA LEU A 6 14.16 -19.97 25.99
C LEU A 6 12.68 -19.68 25.72
N THR A 7 12.16 -18.56 26.21
CA THR A 7 10.88 -18.03 25.73
C THR A 7 11.14 -17.37 24.38
N SER A 8 10.65 -17.97 23.29
CA SER A 8 10.74 -17.40 21.94
C SER A 8 9.40 -16.79 21.51
N GLN A 9 9.52 -15.59 20.94
CA GLN A 9 8.52 -14.75 20.24
C GLN A 9 7.45 -14.07 21.09
N ASN A 10 7.66 -12.77 21.32
CA ASN A 10 6.59 -11.84 21.68
C ASN A 10 5.70 -11.64 20.44
N ASN A 11 4.40 -11.92 20.54
CA ASN A 11 3.43 -11.45 19.56
C ASN A 11 3.43 -9.92 19.60
N THR A 12 3.99 -9.27 18.58
CA THR A 12 3.97 -7.81 18.50
C THR A 12 2.55 -7.35 18.22
N GLU A 13 2.01 -6.51 19.09
CA GLU A 13 0.69 -5.94 18.89
C GLU A 13 0.70 -4.94 17.73
N LEU A 14 -0.43 -4.82 17.03
CA LEU A 14 -0.58 -3.92 15.88
C LEU A 14 -0.31 -2.45 16.26
N SER A 15 -0.51 -2.11 17.54
CA SER A 15 -0.21 -0.81 18.14
C SER A 15 1.26 -0.40 18.02
N TYR A 16 2.17 -1.36 17.84
CA TYR A 16 3.58 -1.09 17.57
C TYR A 16 3.81 -0.46 16.19
N TYR A 17 3.03 -0.85 15.18
CA TYR A 17 3.19 -0.40 13.79
C TYR A 17 2.33 0.82 13.45
N LEU A 18 1.29 1.07 14.24
CA LEU A 18 0.27 2.06 13.95
C LEU A 18 0.32 3.24 14.94
N PRO A 19 0.21 4.49 14.47
CA PRO A 19 0.15 5.65 15.35
C PRO A 19 -1.10 5.57 16.24
N GLN A 20 -0.92 5.78 17.54
CA GLN A 20 -2.02 5.68 18.51
C GLN A 20 -2.90 6.94 18.58
N ASN A 21 -2.43 8.05 18.01
CA ASN A 21 -3.12 9.35 18.09
C ASN A 21 -3.85 9.71 16.79
N VAL A 22 -4.44 8.73 16.11
CA VAL A 22 -5.24 8.95 14.90
C VAL A 22 -6.58 8.25 15.00
N THR A 23 -7.62 8.88 14.47
CA THR A 23 -8.94 8.27 14.35
C THR A 23 -9.03 7.55 13.02
N TYR A 24 -9.15 6.23 13.07
CA TYR A 24 -9.38 5.41 11.89
C TYR A 24 -10.85 5.48 11.46
N ASN A 25 -11.09 5.47 10.15
CA ASN A 25 -12.43 5.36 9.61
C ASN A 25 -12.92 3.91 9.75
N THR A 26 -13.93 3.69 10.58
CA THR A 26 -14.49 2.36 10.89
C THR A 26 -15.22 1.72 9.70
N ASN A 27 -15.53 2.51 8.65
CA ASN A 27 -16.14 1.99 7.43
C ASN A 27 -15.12 1.27 6.53
N ILE A 28 -13.82 1.46 6.77
CA ILE A 28 -12.78 0.81 6.01
C ILE A 28 -12.57 -0.61 6.57
N PRO A 29 -12.68 -1.66 5.74
CA PRO A 29 -12.52 -3.03 6.21
C PRO A 29 -11.09 -3.26 6.70
N THR A 30 -10.95 -4.04 7.77
CA THR A 30 -9.62 -4.41 8.27
C THR A 30 -9.04 -5.57 7.45
N PRO A 31 -7.71 -5.71 7.39
CA PRO A 31 -7.10 -6.88 6.75
C PRO A 31 -7.61 -8.19 7.36
N GLU A 32 -7.82 -8.23 8.68
CA GLU A 32 -8.31 -9.41 9.38
C GLU A 32 -9.73 -9.79 8.98
N SER A 33 -10.63 -8.81 8.76
CA SER A 33 -12.02 -9.10 8.37
C SER A 33 -12.14 -9.67 6.96
N VAL A 34 -11.21 -9.34 6.06
CA VAL A 34 -11.22 -9.82 4.66
C VAL A 34 -10.34 -11.05 4.46
N ILE A 35 -9.15 -11.08 5.03
CA ILE A 35 -8.14 -12.12 4.79
C ILE A 35 -8.30 -13.30 5.77
N GLY A 36 -8.93 -13.05 6.93
CA GLY A 36 -9.25 -14.06 7.95
C GLY A 36 -8.13 -14.31 8.96
N HIS A 37 -7.07 -13.50 8.97
CA HIS A 37 -6.01 -13.58 9.97
C HIS A 37 -5.34 -12.22 10.18
N PRO A 38 -4.73 -11.98 11.34
CA PRO A 38 -4.00 -10.74 11.60
C PRO A 38 -2.75 -10.63 10.71
N VAL A 39 -2.32 -9.39 10.52
CA VAL A 39 -1.07 -9.06 9.82
C VAL A 39 0.11 -9.69 10.57
N GLY A 40 1.05 -10.29 9.83
CA GLY A 40 2.25 -10.92 10.40
C GLY A 40 2.08 -12.38 10.83
N LYS A 41 0.86 -12.92 10.88
CA LYS A 41 0.64 -14.34 11.23
C LYS A 41 1.01 -15.30 10.11
N TRP A 42 0.57 -15.00 8.89
CA TRP A 42 0.83 -15.79 7.68
C TRP A 42 1.06 -14.88 6.47
N HIS A 43 1.73 -15.42 5.45
CA HIS A 43 1.85 -14.76 4.16
C HIS A 43 0.48 -14.73 3.47
N VAL A 44 0.10 -13.56 2.94
CA VAL A 44 -1.16 -13.37 2.21
C VAL A 44 -0.97 -13.87 0.78
N THR A 45 -1.88 -14.72 0.32
CA THR A 45 -1.91 -15.18 -1.07
C THR A 45 -2.38 -14.05 -1.99
N HIS A 46 -1.95 -14.09 -3.26
CA HIS A 46 -2.22 -13.00 -4.21
C HIS A 46 -3.72 -12.71 -4.38
N ASP A 47 -4.55 -13.74 -4.48
CA ASP A 47 -6.01 -13.66 -4.56
C ASP A 47 -6.62 -12.91 -3.37
N LYS A 48 -6.21 -13.23 -2.14
CA LYS A 48 -6.70 -12.55 -0.93
C LYS A 48 -6.25 -11.10 -0.87
N LEU A 49 -5.02 -10.82 -1.33
CA LEU A 49 -4.53 -9.45 -1.41
C LEU A 49 -5.34 -8.64 -2.43
N VAL A 50 -5.56 -9.20 -3.61
CA VAL A 50 -6.39 -8.58 -4.66
C VAL A 50 -7.80 -8.30 -4.15
N GLN A 51 -8.44 -9.28 -3.50
CA GLN A 51 -9.76 -9.09 -2.88
C GLN A 51 -9.76 -7.95 -1.87
N TYR A 52 -8.74 -7.87 -1.01
CA TYR A 52 -8.62 -6.79 -0.05
C TYR A 52 -8.41 -5.42 -0.72
N MET A 53 -7.62 -5.34 -1.79
CA MET A 53 -7.44 -4.08 -2.54
C MET A 53 -8.75 -3.60 -3.18
N TYR A 54 -9.56 -4.51 -3.73
CA TYR A 54 -10.89 -4.15 -4.25
C TYR A 54 -11.84 -3.68 -3.13
N ALA A 55 -11.86 -4.39 -1.99
CA ALA A 55 -12.68 -4.00 -0.85
C ALA A 55 -12.28 -2.61 -0.30
N LEU A 56 -10.98 -2.30 -0.29
CA LEU A 56 -10.49 -0.98 0.08
C LEU A 56 -10.89 0.12 -0.92
N ALA A 57 -10.80 -0.17 -2.22
CA ALA A 57 -11.20 0.77 -3.26
C ALA A 57 -12.72 1.05 -3.26
N GLU A 58 -13.53 0.05 -2.91
CA GLU A 58 -14.98 0.23 -2.77
C GLU A 58 -15.34 1.03 -1.50
N ALA A 59 -14.62 0.82 -0.41
CA ALA A 59 -14.88 1.49 0.87
C ALA A 59 -14.32 2.91 0.96
N SER A 60 -13.38 3.31 0.10
CA SER A 60 -12.69 4.62 0.20
C SER A 60 -12.69 5.42 -1.10
N ASP A 61 -13.10 6.68 -1.01
CA ASP A 61 -12.99 7.70 -2.05
C ASP A 61 -11.55 8.19 -2.31
N ARG A 62 -10.59 7.71 -1.52
CA ARG A 62 -9.16 8.04 -1.60
C ARG A 62 -8.34 7.04 -2.41
N ILE A 63 -8.99 5.97 -2.86
CA ILE A 63 -8.33 4.85 -3.51
C ILE A 63 -8.99 4.65 -4.88
N ALA A 64 -8.19 4.75 -5.93
CA ALA A 64 -8.59 4.38 -7.28
C ALA A 64 -7.84 3.11 -7.70
N ILE A 65 -8.57 2.13 -8.21
CA ILE A 65 -8.00 0.88 -8.72
C ILE A 65 -8.26 0.76 -10.22
N GLU A 66 -7.21 0.46 -10.97
CA GLU A 66 -7.28 0.28 -12.42
C GLU A 66 -6.62 -1.02 -12.83
N ASN A 67 -7.27 -1.79 -13.71
CA ASN A 67 -6.69 -2.98 -14.29
C ASN A 67 -5.96 -2.61 -15.60
N ARG A 68 -4.63 -2.71 -15.58
CA ARG A 68 -3.73 -2.36 -16.69
C ARG A 68 -3.47 -3.51 -17.67
N GLY A 69 -4.08 -4.67 -17.43
CA GLY A 69 -3.95 -5.84 -18.27
C GLY A 69 -3.71 -7.09 -17.45
N LYS A 70 -3.09 -8.09 -18.06
CA LYS A 70 -2.83 -9.36 -17.40
C LYS A 70 -1.41 -9.83 -17.67
N THR A 71 -0.87 -10.62 -16.75
CA THR A 71 0.39 -11.32 -16.95
C THR A 71 0.23 -12.45 -17.96
N PHE A 72 1.35 -13.05 -18.35
CA PHE A 72 1.35 -14.25 -19.18
C PHE A 72 0.62 -15.45 -18.53
N GLU A 73 0.57 -15.48 -17.20
CA GLU A 73 -0.19 -16.48 -16.42
C GLU A 73 -1.65 -16.07 -16.18
N ASP A 74 -2.18 -15.09 -16.94
CA ASP A 74 -3.55 -14.58 -16.83
C ASP A 74 -3.88 -13.91 -15.48
N ARG A 75 -2.87 -13.46 -14.72
CA ARG A 75 -3.07 -12.73 -13.46
C ARG A 75 -3.29 -11.24 -13.72
N PRO A 76 -4.27 -10.58 -13.08
CA PRO A 76 -4.54 -9.16 -13.30
C PRO A 76 -3.38 -8.26 -12.84
N LEU A 77 -3.02 -7.28 -13.65
CA LEU A 77 -2.06 -6.24 -13.32
C LEU A 77 -2.81 -5.01 -12.80
N LEU A 78 -2.83 -4.84 -11.48
CA LEU A 78 -3.60 -3.79 -10.83
C LEU A 78 -2.71 -2.60 -10.48
N LEU A 79 -3.16 -1.40 -10.84
CA LEU A 79 -2.60 -0.14 -10.41
C LEU A 79 -3.48 0.46 -9.32
N LEU A 80 -2.93 0.60 -8.12
CA LEU A 80 -3.59 1.24 -6.99
C LEU A 80 -3.07 2.65 -6.80
N THR A 81 -3.95 3.64 -6.90
CA THR A 81 -3.62 5.06 -6.68
C THR A 81 -4.26 5.50 -5.37
N ILE A 82 -3.43 5.89 -4.40
CA ILE A 82 -3.89 6.34 -3.06
C ILE A 82 -3.53 7.82 -2.89
N THR A 83 -4.53 8.68 -2.79
CA THR A 83 -4.31 10.13 -2.59
C THR A 83 -5.57 10.80 -2.01
N SER A 84 -5.61 12.12 -1.90
CA SER A 84 -6.84 12.82 -1.50
C SER A 84 -7.91 12.73 -2.60
N PRO A 85 -9.21 12.80 -2.28
CA PRO A 85 -10.26 12.75 -3.30
C PRO A 85 -10.16 13.91 -4.30
N GLU A 86 -9.67 15.07 -3.84
CA GLU A 86 -9.36 16.22 -4.69
C GLU A 86 -8.23 15.92 -5.69
N ASN A 87 -7.17 15.23 -5.26
CA ASN A 87 -6.09 14.83 -6.14
C ASN A 87 -6.51 13.76 -7.15
N ILE A 88 -7.40 12.84 -6.77
CA ILE A 88 -7.94 11.83 -7.69
C ILE A 88 -8.66 12.50 -8.85
N LYS A 89 -9.48 13.53 -8.58
CA LYS A 89 -10.17 14.29 -9.63
C LYS A 89 -9.21 15.01 -10.57
N ASN A 90 -8.01 15.37 -10.09
CA ASN A 90 -7.00 16.12 -10.82
C ASN A 90 -5.79 15.26 -11.24
N ILE A 91 -5.93 13.93 -11.24
CA ILE A 91 -4.80 13.00 -11.37
C ILE A 91 -4.03 13.18 -12.69
N GLU A 92 -4.72 13.45 -13.79
CA GLU A 92 -4.09 13.68 -15.09
C GLU A 92 -3.27 14.97 -15.14
N THR A 93 -3.78 16.04 -14.51
CA THR A 93 -3.04 17.30 -14.38
C THR A 93 -1.79 17.09 -13.54
N ILE A 94 -1.89 16.36 -12.42
CA ILE A 94 -0.74 16.03 -11.57
C ILE A 94 0.29 15.21 -12.35
N ARG A 95 -0.16 14.22 -13.14
CA ARG A 95 0.70 13.38 -13.98
C ARG A 95 1.45 14.20 -15.03
N ASN A 96 0.75 15.06 -15.77
CA ASN A 96 1.37 15.91 -16.80
C ASN A 96 2.39 16.87 -16.19
N ASN A 97 2.05 17.54 -15.09
CA ASN A 97 2.96 18.44 -14.38
C ASN A 97 4.18 17.68 -13.83
N HIS A 98 4.01 16.42 -13.42
CA HIS A 98 5.11 15.55 -13.01
C HIS A 98 6.07 15.27 -14.18
N ILE A 99 5.54 14.82 -15.32
CA ILE A 99 6.33 14.49 -16.52
C ILE A 99 7.05 15.73 -17.06
N GLU A 100 6.38 16.87 -17.16
CA GLU A 100 6.98 18.13 -17.62
C GLU A 100 8.22 18.46 -16.78
N ALA A 101 8.10 18.37 -15.46
CA ALA A 101 9.22 18.65 -14.57
C ALA A 101 10.35 17.63 -14.59
N THR A 102 10.09 16.41 -15.04
CA THR A 102 11.16 15.43 -15.29
C THR A 102 11.89 15.75 -16.59
N ASN A 103 11.18 16.28 -17.60
CA ASN A 103 11.73 16.50 -18.94
C ASN A 103 12.38 17.89 -19.13
N THR A 104 12.01 18.89 -18.32
CA THR A 104 12.56 20.24 -18.43
C THR A 104 13.55 20.53 -17.31
N ASP A 105 14.74 21.02 -17.67
CA ASP A 105 15.81 21.43 -16.73
C ASP A 105 15.54 22.80 -16.06
N THR A 106 14.32 23.32 -16.22
CA THR A 106 13.90 24.58 -15.61
C THR A 106 13.51 24.35 -14.15
N ALA A 107 13.95 25.25 -13.27
CA ALA A 107 13.56 25.29 -11.87
C ALA A 107 12.05 25.54 -11.70
N ILE A 108 11.25 24.50 -11.91
CA ILE A 108 9.81 24.52 -11.72
C ILE A 108 9.54 24.58 -10.23
N ASN A 109 8.63 25.47 -9.83
CA ASN A 109 8.26 25.70 -8.44
C ASN A 109 7.85 24.38 -7.75
N THR A 110 8.66 23.92 -6.79
CA THR A 110 8.48 22.64 -6.07
C THR A 110 7.61 22.77 -4.82
N LYS A 111 7.29 24.00 -4.38
CA LYS A 111 6.73 24.24 -3.04
C LYS A 111 5.29 23.74 -2.88
N ASN A 112 4.49 23.80 -3.95
CA ASN A 112 3.06 23.45 -3.91
C ASN A 112 2.73 22.17 -4.68
N ARG A 113 3.73 21.32 -4.94
CA ARG A 113 3.53 20.12 -5.75
C ARG A 113 3.33 18.89 -4.87
N PRO A 114 2.34 18.03 -5.18
CA PRO A 114 2.22 16.76 -4.50
C PRO A 114 3.45 15.89 -4.83
N ILE A 115 3.97 15.21 -3.81
CA ILE A 115 5.03 14.21 -3.99
C ILE A 115 4.41 12.99 -4.67
N VAL A 116 4.97 12.60 -5.81
CA VAL A 116 4.55 11.40 -6.56
C VAL A 116 5.59 10.32 -6.32
N VAL A 117 5.17 9.20 -5.73
CA VAL A 117 6.02 8.02 -5.53
C VAL A 117 5.41 6.87 -6.29
N TYR A 118 6.15 6.35 -7.28
CA TYR A 118 5.76 5.15 -8.00
C TYR A 118 6.48 3.95 -7.41
N GLN A 119 5.73 3.07 -6.71
CA GLN A 119 6.27 1.83 -6.17
C GLN A 119 5.80 0.66 -7.02
N ALA A 120 6.67 0.19 -7.91
CA ALA A 120 6.46 -1.08 -8.57
C ALA A 120 6.79 -2.20 -7.57
N ILE A 121 5.78 -2.90 -7.08
CA ILE A 121 5.98 -4.17 -6.37
C ILE A 121 5.82 -5.26 -7.43
N PRO A 122 6.92 -5.89 -7.91
CA PRO A 122 6.77 -7.11 -8.68
C PRO A 122 6.18 -8.14 -7.74
N PHE A 123 4.91 -8.48 -7.90
CA PHE A 123 4.30 -9.63 -7.25
C PHE A 123 4.79 -10.90 -7.95
N MET A 124 6.09 -11.14 -7.85
CA MET A 124 6.74 -12.40 -8.22
C MET A 124 7.24 -13.03 -6.93
N VAL A 125 6.84 -14.27 -6.72
CA VAL A 125 7.10 -15.07 -5.53
C VAL A 125 8.60 -15.25 -5.34
N THR A 126 9.24 -14.38 -4.56
CA THR A 126 10.44 -14.71 -3.78
C THR A 126 10.38 -13.96 -2.46
N SER A 127 10.23 -14.74 -1.40
CA SER A 127 10.23 -14.34 0.00
C SER A 127 11.47 -13.50 0.34
N GLN A 128 11.40 -12.17 0.33
CA GLN A 128 12.21 -11.33 1.21
C GLN A 128 11.42 -10.10 1.64
N VAL A 129 11.14 -10.04 2.94
CA VAL A 129 10.60 -8.89 3.64
C VAL A 129 11.67 -7.79 3.60
N VAL A 130 11.44 -6.74 2.81
CA VAL A 130 12.25 -5.52 2.90
C VAL A 130 11.48 -4.51 3.76
N PRO A 131 11.96 -4.16 4.97
CA PRO A 131 11.30 -3.18 5.82
C PRO A 131 11.62 -1.77 5.31
N MET A 132 10.63 -1.10 4.71
CA MET A 132 10.68 0.33 4.42
C MET A 132 10.48 1.11 5.72
N ARG A 133 11.59 1.61 6.30
CA ARG A 133 11.56 2.66 7.32
C ARG A 133 11.19 3.99 6.65
N TYR A 134 10.18 4.67 7.16
CA TYR A 134 9.89 6.07 6.82
C TYR A 134 10.25 6.94 8.03
N TYR A 135 11.05 7.98 7.77
CA TYR A 135 11.27 9.16 8.62
C TYR A 135 10.14 10.16 8.41
#